data_AF-A0A7X7G0K6-F1
#
_entry.id   AF-A0A7X7G0K6-F1
#
_cell.length_a   1.000
_cell.length_b   1.000
_cell.length_c   1.000
_cell.angle_alpha   90.00
_cell.angle_beta   90.00
_cell.angle_gamma   90.00
#
_symmetry.space_group_name_H-M   'P 1'
#
loop_
_entity.id
_entity.type
_entity.pdbx_description
1 polymer ?
#
loop_
_entity_poly.entity_id
_entity_poly.type
_entity_poly.pdbx_seq_one_letter_code
_entity_poly.pdbx_strand_id
1 'polypeptide(L)'
;DNRKYFKEKYEALQLKMEEYIKEQDAQRKASQEAYQRQLQAESNARAAAEMARRQSENDELVKRSNPLLYYRYQVLDPRLNTYSVGSASSDIVVTRDKLVAGQIEVTARLNHIEKAKALLVSVDGGRTWKEIPLATDVRYAFTPIPQQAYRIMFKIKTVDMIDVTLGLLDGPSAIVYQDAEFGQQVLQAVQSLADAYERQDFGTFSNMIARDFVGNKSTLEEGVRFDFDMFTDIQLKLYVDRIDQRGTMFVAETRWDKAQTPRKTGEVQKTTGKTTMMFVVEEGNLRLKNLKGNLLYATLSPDIAQSSGLKSTIVDQVRTARDDRNPTQPGSGTTEDEGGLSSQTEDMTITVTSPNGGENWGRGNMYMVTWTSTGISEVHIEYEEGPDNWFDIVAAAPAAAGSYSWTIDPMIGAVAASQVRITAVEDPTVSDTSDNTFSIF
;
A
#
# COMPACT_ATOMS: atom_id res chain seq x y z
N ASP A 1 20.53 -22.55 -67.37
CA ASP A 1 19.78 -21.94 -66.25
C ASP A 1 19.71 -22.78 -64.98
N ASN A 2 19.08 -23.95 -64.96
CA ASN A 2 18.85 -24.72 -63.71
C ASN A 2 20.07 -24.85 -62.76
N ARG A 3 21.29 -25.15 -63.25
CA ARG A 3 22.49 -25.25 -62.38
C ARG A 3 22.82 -23.94 -61.63
N LYS A 4 22.56 -22.77 -62.22
CA LYS A 4 22.82 -21.47 -61.61
C LYS A 4 21.82 -21.22 -60.46
N TYR A 5 20.53 -21.44 -60.73
CA TYR A 5 19.46 -21.35 -59.74
C TYR A 5 19.68 -22.26 -58.52
N PHE A 6 20.09 -23.52 -58.73
CA PHE A 6 20.40 -24.43 -57.62
C PHE A 6 21.65 -24.00 -56.82
N LYS A 7 22.69 -23.44 -57.48
CA LYS A 7 23.87 -22.92 -56.79
C LYS A 7 23.52 -21.72 -55.89
N GLU A 8 22.78 -20.76 -56.42
CA GLU A 8 22.34 -19.56 -55.70
C GLU A 8 21.44 -19.93 -54.49
N LYS A 9 20.53 -20.90 -54.65
CA LYS A 9 19.74 -21.41 -53.50
C LYS A 9 20.59 -22.15 -52.46
N TYR A 10 21.63 -22.87 -52.88
CA TYR A 10 22.51 -23.59 -51.95
C TYR A 10 23.37 -22.61 -51.14
N GLU A 11 23.96 -21.61 -51.80
CA GLU A 11 24.74 -20.55 -51.16
C GLU A 11 23.87 -19.73 -50.17
N ALA A 12 22.64 -19.38 -50.54
CA ALA A 12 21.68 -18.72 -49.65
C ALA A 12 21.24 -19.59 -48.46
N LEU A 13 21.23 -20.92 -48.61
CA LEU A 13 20.93 -21.85 -47.52
C LEU A 13 22.12 -22.00 -46.55
N GLN A 14 23.36 -22.04 -47.08
CA GLN A 14 24.56 -22.03 -46.26
C GLN A 14 24.66 -20.74 -45.43
N LEU A 15 24.41 -19.57 -46.04
CA LEU A 15 24.48 -18.28 -45.34
C LEU A 15 23.48 -18.24 -44.17
N LYS A 16 22.24 -18.69 -44.38
CA LYS A 16 21.23 -18.81 -43.31
C LYS A 16 21.61 -19.79 -42.22
N MET A 17 22.30 -20.89 -42.56
CA MET A 17 22.79 -21.85 -41.58
C MET A 17 23.91 -21.25 -40.72
N GLU A 18 24.83 -20.49 -41.33
CA GLU A 18 25.90 -19.79 -40.61
C GLU A 18 25.36 -18.67 -39.71
N GLU A 19 24.35 -17.91 -40.14
CA GLU A 19 23.65 -16.92 -39.32
C GLU A 19 22.97 -17.59 -38.12
N TYR A 20 22.23 -18.68 -38.34
CA TYR A 20 21.57 -19.44 -37.27
C TYR A 20 22.57 -20.01 -36.25
N ILE A 21 23.72 -20.53 -36.69
CA ILE A 21 24.79 -21.00 -35.79
C ILE A 21 25.37 -19.85 -34.96
N LYS A 22 25.67 -18.70 -35.59
CA LYS A 22 26.15 -17.50 -34.87
C LYS A 22 25.15 -17.00 -33.83
N GLU A 23 23.85 -17.02 -34.16
CA GLU A 23 22.79 -16.62 -33.23
C GLU A 23 22.68 -17.59 -32.04
N GLN A 24 22.73 -18.91 -32.31
CA GLN A 24 22.74 -19.93 -31.25
C GLN A 24 23.96 -19.82 -30.32
N ASP A 25 25.15 -19.56 -30.86
CA ASP A 25 26.36 -19.41 -30.04
C ASP A 25 26.36 -18.08 -29.27
N ALA A 26 25.79 -17.00 -29.83
CA ALA A 26 25.56 -15.75 -29.10
C ALA A 26 24.57 -15.94 -27.93
N GLN A 27 23.46 -16.64 -28.16
CA GLN A 27 22.49 -16.98 -27.11
C GLN A 27 23.12 -17.85 -26.00
N ARG A 28 23.94 -18.85 -26.35
CA ARG A 28 24.68 -19.67 -25.40
C ARG A 28 25.67 -18.87 -24.57
N LYS A 29 26.42 -17.96 -25.21
CA LYS A 29 27.38 -17.10 -24.51
C LYS A 29 26.68 -16.14 -23.55
N ALA A 30 25.60 -15.49 -23.99
CA ALA A 30 24.78 -14.63 -23.14
C ALA A 30 24.17 -15.39 -21.94
N SER A 31 23.70 -16.61 -22.16
CA SER A 31 23.23 -17.52 -21.10
C SER A 31 24.33 -17.85 -20.07
N GLN A 32 25.54 -18.18 -20.52
CA GLN A 32 26.68 -18.42 -19.63
C GLN A 32 27.07 -17.16 -18.84
N GLU A 33 27.14 -15.99 -19.48
CA GLU A 33 27.45 -14.71 -18.81
C GLU A 33 26.37 -14.35 -17.77
N ALA A 34 25.09 -14.58 -18.07
CA ALA A 34 23.99 -14.40 -17.12
C ALA A 34 24.11 -15.37 -15.92
N TYR A 35 24.40 -16.65 -16.15
CA TYR A 35 24.59 -17.65 -15.10
C TYR A 35 25.78 -17.33 -14.18
N GLN A 36 26.90 -16.84 -14.74
CA GLN A 36 28.05 -16.39 -13.94
C GLN A 36 27.71 -15.15 -13.10
N ARG A 37 26.97 -14.18 -13.65
CA ARG A 37 26.46 -13.03 -12.88
C ARG A 37 25.53 -13.46 -11.75
N GLN A 38 24.65 -14.44 -11.98
CA GLN A 38 23.76 -14.99 -10.95
C GLN A 38 24.55 -15.67 -9.83
N LEU A 39 25.53 -16.52 -10.15
CA LEU A 39 26.43 -17.14 -9.17
C LEU A 39 27.18 -16.11 -8.33
N GLN A 40 27.68 -15.04 -8.96
CA GLN A 40 28.38 -13.98 -8.25
C GLN A 40 27.44 -13.13 -7.38
N ALA A 41 26.21 -12.88 -7.83
CA ALA A 41 25.17 -12.23 -7.04
C ALA A 41 24.76 -13.08 -5.83
N GLU A 42 24.56 -14.40 -6.00
CA GLU A 42 24.31 -15.33 -4.89
C GLU A 42 25.48 -15.37 -3.89
N SER A 43 26.72 -15.43 -4.38
CA SER A 43 27.91 -15.42 -3.52
C SER A 43 27.98 -14.15 -2.67
N ASN A 44 27.78 -12.98 -3.29
CA ASN A 44 27.71 -11.69 -2.61
C ASN A 44 26.53 -11.61 -1.63
N ALA A 45 25.37 -12.18 -1.97
CA ALA A 45 24.21 -12.24 -1.10
C ALA A 45 24.45 -13.14 0.12
N ARG A 46 25.07 -14.31 -0.05
CA ARG A 46 25.45 -15.22 1.05
C ARG A 46 26.48 -14.58 1.98
N ALA A 47 27.52 -13.96 1.43
CA ALA A 47 28.52 -13.23 2.22
C ALA A 47 27.90 -12.07 3.02
N ALA A 48 26.94 -11.35 2.42
CA ALA A 48 26.21 -10.29 3.11
C ALA A 48 25.24 -10.82 4.18
N ALA A 49 24.54 -11.93 3.92
CA ALA A 49 23.68 -12.58 4.91
C ALA A 49 24.48 -13.11 6.10
N GLU A 50 25.68 -13.65 5.87
CA GLU A 50 26.57 -14.09 6.95
C GLU A 50 27.14 -12.91 7.75
N MET A 51 27.52 -11.81 7.10
CA MET A 51 27.91 -10.57 7.81
C MET A 51 26.74 -10.01 8.63
N ALA A 52 25.53 -9.96 8.07
CA ALA A 52 24.34 -9.52 8.79
C ALA A 52 24.03 -10.42 9.99
N ARG A 53 24.18 -11.75 9.85
CA ARG A 53 23.98 -12.71 10.96
C ARG A 53 25.00 -12.53 12.06
N ARG A 54 26.29 -12.35 11.72
CA ARG A 54 27.35 -12.05 12.71
C ARG A 54 27.12 -10.72 13.40
N GLN A 55 26.58 -9.72 12.67
CA GLN A 55 26.24 -8.43 13.25
C GLN A 55 25.03 -8.54 14.19
N SER A 56 23.96 -9.26 13.82
CA SER A 56 22.83 -9.50 14.73
C SER A 56 23.23 -10.33 15.96
N GLU A 57 24.09 -11.34 15.80
CA GLU A 57 24.66 -12.11 16.93
C GLU A 57 25.47 -11.20 17.87
N ASN A 58 26.26 -10.28 17.32
CA ASN A 58 27.01 -9.30 18.10
C ASN A 58 26.10 -8.27 18.79
N ASP A 59 25.06 -7.78 18.09
CA ASP A 59 24.08 -6.85 18.63
C ASP A 59 23.24 -7.51 19.74
N GLU A 60 22.93 -8.80 19.65
CA GLU A 60 22.34 -9.59 20.76
C GLU A 60 23.28 -9.74 21.96
N LEU A 61 24.59 -9.96 21.74
CA LEU A 61 25.58 -10.01 22.81
C LEU A 61 25.74 -8.64 23.49
N VAL A 62 25.66 -7.55 22.74
CA VAL A 62 25.61 -6.18 23.28
C VAL A 62 24.32 -5.95 24.08
N LYS A 63 23.15 -6.32 23.55
CA LYS A 63 21.85 -6.26 24.27
C LYS A 63 21.90 -6.99 25.61
N ARG A 64 22.46 -8.21 25.64
CA ARG A 64 22.60 -9.02 26.87
C ARG A 64 23.62 -8.46 27.86
N SER A 65 24.67 -7.78 27.40
CA SER A 65 25.72 -7.25 28.28
C SER A 65 25.39 -5.88 28.89
N ASN A 66 24.54 -5.07 28.25
CA ASN A 66 24.08 -3.80 28.84
C ASN A 66 22.69 -3.36 28.33
N PRO A 67 21.59 -3.88 28.92
CA PRO A 67 20.23 -3.63 28.41
C PRO A 67 19.81 -2.15 28.44
N LEU A 68 20.42 -1.30 29.28
CA LEU A 68 20.10 0.13 29.38
C LEU A 68 20.75 1.01 28.29
N LEU A 69 21.62 0.45 27.43
CA LEU A 69 22.20 1.17 26.30
C LEU A 69 21.37 1.06 25.01
N TYR A 70 20.58 0.00 24.86
CA TYR A 70 19.86 -0.27 23.60
C TYR A 70 18.60 0.60 23.44
N TYR A 71 17.87 0.86 24.53
CA TYR A 71 16.66 1.71 24.54
C TYR A 71 16.92 3.22 24.44
N ARG A 72 18.10 3.65 23.97
CA ARG A 72 18.44 5.08 23.83
C ARG A 72 18.45 5.59 22.40
N TYR A 73 18.50 4.75 21.38
CA TYR A 73 18.68 5.24 20.02
C TYR A 73 17.67 4.55 19.10
N GLN A 74 16.79 5.37 18.53
CA GLN A 74 15.71 4.98 17.65
C GLN A 74 15.68 5.91 16.43
N VAL A 75 15.06 5.40 15.36
CA VAL A 75 14.68 6.19 14.19
C VAL A 75 13.20 6.49 14.31
N LEU A 76 12.86 7.77 14.39
CA LEU A 76 11.50 8.29 14.50
C LEU A 76 11.12 8.97 13.18
N ASP A 77 9.82 9.02 12.86
CA ASP A 77 9.30 9.63 11.63
C ASP A 77 10.06 9.26 10.32
N PRO A 78 10.49 8.00 10.08
CA PRO A 78 11.24 7.67 8.86
C PRO A 78 10.36 7.88 7.63
N ARG A 79 10.92 8.57 6.63
CA ARG A 79 10.23 9.05 5.44
C ARG A 79 11.08 8.91 4.18
N LEU A 80 10.43 8.65 3.05
CA LEU A 80 11.02 8.66 1.72
C LEU A 80 10.35 9.73 0.85
N ASN A 81 11.13 10.72 0.40
CA ASN A 81 10.72 11.93 -0.32
C ASN A 81 9.66 12.77 0.43
N THR A 82 8.46 12.25 0.60
CA THR A 82 7.37 12.85 1.39
C THR A 82 6.55 11.83 2.19
N TYR A 83 6.67 10.53 1.92
CA TYR A 83 5.85 9.46 2.47
C TYR A 83 6.44 8.90 3.76
N SER A 84 5.63 8.71 4.80
CA SER A 84 6.04 7.98 6.00
C SER A 84 6.20 6.49 5.70
N VAL A 85 7.21 5.85 6.29
CA VAL A 85 7.56 4.45 6.04
C VAL A 85 7.80 3.60 7.30
N GLY A 86 7.55 4.16 8.49
CA GLY A 86 7.86 3.49 9.76
C GLY A 86 7.13 2.15 9.98
N SER A 87 5.92 2.01 9.46
CA SER A 87 5.08 0.81 9.59
C SER A 87 5.19 -0.17 8.41
N ALA A 88 6.26 -0.08 7.60
CA ALA A 88 6.41 -0.90 6.39
C ALA A 88 6.75 -2.38 6.67
N SER A 89 5.71 -3.21 6.82
CA SER A 89 5.80 -4.67 7.03
C SER A 89 6.27 -5.48 5.80
N SER A 90 6.54 -4.82 4.67
CA SER A 90 7.09 -5.42 3.45
C SER A 90 8.09 -4.49 2.76
N ASP A 91 8.75 -4.99 1.72
CA ASP A 91 9.57 -4.16 0.83
C ASP A 91 8.76 -2.97 0.28
N ILE A 92 9.41 -1.80 0.25
CA ILE A 92 8.83 -0.53 -0.18
C ILE A 92 9.22 -0.29 -1.63
N VAL A 93 8.23 -0.27 -2.52
CA VAL A 93 8.47 0.06 -3.93
C VAL A 93 8.48 1.57 -4.11
N VAL A 94 9.59 2.13 -4.58
CA VAL A 94 9.70 3.52 -5.02
C VAL A 94 9.73 3.54 -6.54
N THR A 95 8.81 4.27 -7.15
CA THR A 95 8.66 4.37 -8.61
C THR A 95 9.28 5.67 -9.14
N ARG A 96 9.48 5.78 -10.45
CA ARG A 96 10.13 6.95 -11.07
C ARG A 96 9.38 8.26 -10.79
N ASP A 97 8.04 8.20 -10.82
CA ASP A 97 7.16 9.34 -10.53
C ASP A 97 7.25 9.83 -9.07
N LYS A 98 7.84 9.05 -8.17
CA LYS A 98 8.03 9.39 -6.76
C LYS A 98 9.39 10.03 -6.48
N LEU A 99 10.33 10.06 -7.43
CA LEU A 99 11.68 10.61 -7.24
C LEU A 99 11.68 12.14 -7.20
N VAL A 100 12.39 12.72 -6.22
CA VAL A 100 12.63 14.17 -6.15
C VAL A 100 13.94 14.46 -6.87
N ALA A 101 13.89 15.22 -7.98
CA ALA A 101 15.05 15.53 -8.83
C ALA A 101 15.87 14.28 -9.26
N GLY A 102 15.19 13.13 -9.47
CA GLY A 102 15.84 11.87 -9.83
C GLY A 102 16.53 11.14 -8.65
N GLN A 103 16.18 11.49 -7.42
CA GLN A 103 16.74 10.90 -6.20
C GLN A 103 15.65 10.35 -5.27
N ILE A 104 16.05 9.41 -4.42
CA ILE A 104 15.35 9.05 -3.19
C ILE A 104 15.98 9.88 -2.08
N GLU A 105 15.23 10.85 -1.56
CA GLU A 105 15.53 11.53 -0.30
C GLU A 105 15.00 10.68 0.86
N VAL A 106 15.89 10.32 1.77
CA VAL A 106 15.55 9.75 3.08
C VAL A 106 15.50 10.89 4.08
N THR A 107 14.44 10.97 4.87
CA THR A 107 14.39 11.80 6.08
C THR A 107 13.96 10.98 7.27
N ALA A 108 14.47 11.31 8.46
CA ALA A 108 14.08 10.69 9.73
C ALA A 108 14.55 11.55 10.89
N ARG A 109 14.01 11.35 12.09
CA ARG A 109 14.49 11.95 13.33
C ARG A 109 15.24 10.92 14.17
N LEU A 110 16.38 11.29 14.74
CA LEU A 110 17.16 10.45 15.66
C LEU A 110 17.06 11.02 17.08
N ASN A 111 16.74 10.19 18.07
CA ASN A 111 16.74 10.59 19.48
C ASN A 111 18.12 10.41 20.15
N HIS A 112 18.31 11.11 21.28
CA HIS A 112 19.45 11.02 22.20
C HIS A 112 20.86 11.13 21.59
N ILE A 113 21.00 11.89 20.51
CA ILE A 113 22.29 12.11 19.83
C ILE A 113 23.24 13.08 20.56
N GLU A 114 22.96 13.51 21.80
CA GLU A 114 23.75 14.55 22.49
C GLU A 114 25.19 14.12 22.79
N LYS A 115 25.45 12.80 22.79
CA LYS A 115 26.77 12.18 22.95
C LYS A 115 27.43 11.75 21.63
N ALA A 116 26.81 12.05 20.49
CA ALA A 116 27.35 11.69 19.19
C ALA A 116 28.55 12.57 18.80
N LYS A 117 29.59 11.93 18.27
CA LYS A 117 30.78 12.56 17.69
C LYS A 117 30.72 12.60 16.16
N ALA A 118 30.10 11.60 15.55
CA ALA A 118 29.87 11.53 14.10
C ALA A 118 28.60 10.73 13.80
N LEU A 119 27.93 11.09 12.72
CA LEU A 119 26.79 10.36 12.16
C LEU A 119 27.15 9.89 10.75
N LEU A 120 26.88 8.62 10.45
CA LEU A 120 27.09 8.04 9.14
C LEU A 120 25.81 7.40 8.63
N VAL A 121 25.66 7.35 7.31
CA VAL A 121 24.57 6.65 6.62
C VAL A 121 25.14 5.58 5.69
N SER A 122 24.42 4.49 5.55
CA SER A 122 24.62 3.43 4.57
C SER A 122 23.33 3.25 3.79
N VAL A 123 23.44 2.90 2.50
CA VAL A 123 22.29 2.51 1.66
C VAL A 123 22.28 1.01 1.31
N ASP A 124 23.32 0.27 1.71
CA ASP A 124 23.59 -1.11 1.29
C ASP A 124 23.58 -2.13 2.44
N GLY A 125 22.90 -1.80 3.54
CA GLY A 125 22.80 -2.63 4.73
C GLY A 125 24.06 -2.64 5.60
N GLY A 126 24.84 -1.55 5.56
CA GLY A 126 26.01 -1.33 6.43
C GLY A 126 27.35 -1.78 5.84
N ARG A 127 27.43 -2.10 4.54
CA ARG A 127 28.69 -2.50 3.88
C ARG A 127 29.56 -1.29 3.56
N THR A 128 28.96 -0.20 3.10
CA THR A 128 29.60 1.10 2.91
C THR A 128 28.94 2.17 3.77
N TRP A 129 29.76 3.09 4.27
CA TRP A 129 29.34 4.16 5.18
C TRP A 129 29.85 5.50 4.67
N LYS A 130 28.96 6.49 4.66
CA LYS A 130 29.25 7.89 4.32
C LYS A 130 28.91 8.78 5.51
N GLU A 131 29.84 9.61 5.92
CA GLU A 131 29.61 10.60 6.97
C GLU A 131 28.63 11.68 6.48
N ILE A 132 27.71 12.08 7.36
CA ILE A 132 26.68 13.09 7.12
C ILE A 132 26.65 14.09 8.28
N PRO A 133 26.09 15.31 8.09
CA PRO A 133 25.99 16.29 9.16
C PRO A 133 25.31 15.71 10.40
N LEU A 134 25.90 15.94 11.58
CA LEU A 134 25.30 15.53 12.84
C LEU A 134 24.09 16.43 13.14
N ALA A 135 22.89 15.88 12.96
CA ALA A 135 21.62 16.57 13.18
C ALA A 135 20.57 15.59 13.72
N THR A 136 19.63 16.11 14.50
CA THR A 136 18.49 15.35 15.06
C THR A 136 17.54 14.95 13.93
N ASP A 137 17.12 15.92 13.10
CA ASP A 137 16.40 15.64 11.86
C ASP A 137 17.42 15.39 10.73
N VAL A 138 17.53 14.14 10.32
CA VAL A 138 18.46 13.65 9.30
C VAL A 138 17.83 13.76 7.92
N ARG A 139 18.64 14.14 6.93
CA ARG A 139 18.29 14.15 5.51
C ARG A 139 19.43 13.59 4.68
N TYR A 140 19.13 12.64 3.80
CA TYR A 140 20.11 12.05 2.90
C TYR A 140 19.48 11.63 1.57
N ALA A 141 19.95 12.20 0.46
CA ALA A 141 19.48 11.86 -0.88
C ALA A 141 20.51 11.03 -1.67
N PHE A 142 20.02 10.07 -2.45
CA PHE A 142 20.83 9.28 -3.38
C PHE A 142 20.07 8.98 -4.67
N THR A 143 20.81 8.85 -5.78
CA THR A 143 20.24 8.39 -7.06
C THR A 143 20.11 6.87 -7.03
N PRO A 144 18.91 6.30 -7.20
CA PRO A 144 18.71 4.86 -7.20
C PRO A 144 19.09 4.22 -8.55
N ILE A 145 19.26 2.90 -8.52
CA ILE A 145 19.55 2.03 -9.67
C ILE A 145 18.33 1.10 -9.84
N PRO A 146 17.80 0.91 -11.07
CA PRO A 146 16.62 0.08 -11.31
C PRO A 146 16.78 -1.35 -10.77
N GLN A 147 15.73 -1.85 -10.10
CA GLN A 147 15.65 -3.17 -9.49
C GLN A 147 16.69 -3.44 -8.38
N GLN A 148 17.39 -2.40 -7.89
CA GLN A 148 18.26 -2.54 -6.73
C GLN A 148 17.45 -2.35 -5.43
N ALA A 149 17.67 -3.28 -4.49
CA ALA A 149 17.20 -3.18 -3.12
C ALA A 149 18.19 -2.38 -2.27
N TYR A 150 17.68 -1.41 -1.52
CA TYR A 150 18.42 -0.55 -0.60
C TYR A 150 18.00 -0.83 0.84
N ARG A 151 18.98 -0.96 1.74
CA ARG A 151 18.75 -1.05 3.18
C ARG A 151 19.45 0.11 3.83
N ILE A 152 18.66 1.10 4.23
CA ILE A 152 19.17 2.34 4.81
C ILE A 152 19.48 2.09 6.28
N MET A 153 20.72 2.34 6.67
CA MET A 153 21.17 2.24 8.06
C MET A 153 21.84 3.54 8.47
N PHE A 154 21.64 3.96 9.71
CA PHE A 154 22.40 5.02 10.35
C PHE A 154 23.41 4.44 11.34
N LYS A 155 24.55 5.11 11.52
CA LYS A 155 25.55 4.77 12.52
C LYS A 155 25.97 6.01 13.29
N ILE A 156 25.75 5.96 14.60
CA ILE A 156 26.11 7.01 15.55
C ILE A 156 27.39 6.56 16.25
N LYS A 157 28.47 7.32 16.09
CA LYS A 157 29.72 7.11 16.83
C LYS A 157 29.69 7.98 18.07
N THR A 158 29.71 7.39 19.26
CA THR A 158 29.65 8.14 20.52
C THR A 158 31.02 8.58 21.02
N VAL A 159 31.05 9.58 21.91
CA VAL A 159 32.27 9.98 22.63
C VAL A 159 32.89 8.86 23.46
N ASP A 160 32.06 7.94 23.95
CA ASP A 160 32.45 6.79 24.78
C ASP A 160 32.96 5.59 23.93
N MET A 161 33.25 5.82 22.64
CA MET A 161 33.71 4.85 21.63
C MET A 161 32.76 3.66 21.36
N ILE A 162 31.47 3.82 21.67
CA ILE A 162 30.42 2.90 21.27
C ILE A 162 29.87 3.34 19.91
N ASP A 163 29.93 2.46 18.91
CA ASP A 163 29.25 2.63 17.63
C ASP A 163 27.84 2.01 17.73
N VAL A 164 26.79 2.81 17.58
CA VAL A 164 25.39 2.36 17.55
C VAL A 164 24.93 2.32 16.09
N THR A 165 24.31 1.23 15.66
CA THR A 165 23.77 1.08 14.29
C THR A 165 22.26 0.91 14.34
N LEU A 166 21.53 1.68 13.52
CA LEU A 166 20.07 1.72 13.45
C LEU A 166 19.61 1.45 12.02
N GLY A 167 18.52 0.70 11.84
CA GLY A 167 17.83 0.62 10.55
C GLY A 167 16.87 1.79 10.36
N LEU A 168 16.61 2.22 9.12
CA LEU A 168 15.53 3.16 8.81
C LEU A 168 14.14 2.52 8.95
N LEU A 169 14.07 1.21 8.74
CA LEU A 169 12.87 0.38 8.80
C LEU A 169 13.10 -0.74 9.82
N ASP A 170 12.07 -1.11 10.56
CA ASP A 170 12.12 -2.26 11.46
C ASP A 170 11.95 -3.56 10.68
N GLY A 171 12.94 -4.45 10.79
CA GLY A 171 12.93 -5.77 10.15
C GLY A 171 13.71 -5.86 8.83
N PRO A 172 13.44 -6.88 7.99
CA PRO A 172 14.22 -7.18 6.79
C PRO A 172 13.80 -6.37 5.54
N SER A 173 12.76 -5.53 5.64
CA SER A 173 12.22 -4.75 4.52
C SER A 173 13.31 -3.90 3.84
N ALA A 174 13.30 -3.88 2.51
CA ALA A 174 14.18 -3.06 1.69
C ALA A 174 13.38 -2.06 0.86
N ILE A 175 14.03 -0.97 0.46
CA ILE A 175 13.50 -0.02 -0.52
C ILE A 175 13.92 -0.52 -1.89
N VAL A 176 12.97 -0.86 -2.76
CA VAL A 176 13.22 -1.33 -4.13
C VAL A 176 12.85 -0.22 -5.10
N TYR A 177 13.83 0.27 -5.86
CA TYR A 177 13.53 1.23 -6.93
C TYR A 177 13.07 0.50 -8.20
N GLN A 178 11.86 0.82 -8.67
CA GLN A 178 11.34 0.34 -9.94
C GLN A 178 11.27 1.51 -10.94
N ASP A 179 11.97 1.36 -12.07
CA ASP A 179 12.03 2.39 -13.11
C ASP A 179 10.77 2.36 -14.01
N ALA A 180 9.64 2.59 -13.37
CA ALA A 180 8.30 2.59 -13.93
C ALA A 180 7.51 3.79 -13.39
N GLU A 181 6.46 4.20 -14.10
CA GLU A 181 5.60 5.33 -13.76
C GLU A 181 4.19 4.82 -13.39
N PHE A 182 4.10 3.86 -12.47
CA PHE A 182 2.84 3.21 -12.11
C PHE A 182 1.77 4.20 -11.63
N GLY A 183 2.14 5.29 -10.96
CA GLY A 183 1.21 6.38 -10.62
C GLY A 183 0.56 7.00 -11.87
N GLN A 184 1.32 7.25 -12.93
CA GLN A 184 0.79 7.76 -14.20
C GLN A 184 -0.06 6.71 -14.92
N GLN A 185 0.31 5.43 -14.87
CA GLN A 185 -0.50 4.35 -15.45
C GLN A 185 -1.86 4.22 -14.73
N VAL A 186 -1.90 4.36 -13.40
CA VAL A 186 -3.16 4.37 -12.64
C VAL A 186 -4.01 5.58 -13.01
N LEU A 187 -3.44 6.78 -13.11
CA LEU A 187 -4.16 7.98 -13.58
C LEU A 187 -4.74 7.78 -14.99
N GLN A 188 -3.96 7.22 -15.92
CA GLN A 188 -4.41 6.90 -17.28
C GLN A 188 -5.51 5.84 -17.30
N ALA A 189 -5.47 4.85 -16.40
CA ALA A 189 -6.51 3.84 -16.26
C ALA A 189 -7.82 4.42 -15.66
N VAL A 190 -7.72 5.27 -14.64
CA VAL A 190 -8.90 5.98 -14.08
C VAL A 190 -9.53 6.88 -15.16
N GLN A 191 -8.71 7.63 -15.90
CA GLN A 191 -9.19 8.48 -16.99
C GLN A 191 -9.82 7.67 -18.12
N SER A 192 -9.18 6.58 -18.57
CA SER A 192 -9.71 5.78 -19.69
C SER A 192 -11.01 5.06 -19.34
N LEU A 193 -11.24 4.72 -18.06
CA LEU A 193 -12.54 4.22 -17.58
C LEU A 193 -13.64 5.31 -17.67
N ALA A 194 -13.33 6.56 -17.30
CA ALA A 194 -14.28 7.66 -17.46
C ALA A 194 -14.56 7.98 -18.93
N ASP A 195 -13.51 8.16 -19.75
CA ASP A 195 -13.62 8.40 -21.19
C ASP A 195 -14.47 7.32 -21.89
N ALA A 196 -14.28 6.04 -21.53
CA ALA A 196 -15.08 4.94 -22.07
C ALA A 196 -16.54 4.99 -21.61
N TYR A 197 -16.79 5.34 -20.35
CA TYR A 197 -18.14 5.41 -19.79
C TYR A 197 -18.93 6.63 -20.29
N GLU A 198 -18.32 7.81 -20.41
CA GLU A 198 -18.93 9.00 -21.05
C GLU A 198 -19.30 8.73 -22.52
N ARG A 199 -18.39 8.09 -23.27
CA ARG A 199 -18.62 7.74 -24.69
C ARG A 199 -19.55 6.53 -24.89
N GLN A 200 -20.01 5.91 -23.79
CA GLN A 200 -20.80 4.67 -23.80
C GLN A 200 -20.09 3.51 -24.57
N ASP A 201 -18.74 3.54 -24.60
CA ASP A 201 -17.90 2.52 -25.23
C ASP A 201 -17.72 1.33 -24.30
N PHE A 202 -18.70 0.44 -24.33
CA PHE A 202 -18.64 -0.84 -23.63
C PHE A 202 -17.40 -1.67 -24.00
N GLY A 203 -16.90 -1.59 -25.24
CA GLY A 203 -15.77 -2.41 -25.68
C GLY A 203 -14.46 -2.04 -24.98
N THR A 204 -14.21 -0.74 -24.86
CA THR A 204 -13.09 -0.20 -24.07
C THR A 204 -13.33 -0.41 -22.57
N PHE A 205 -14.55 -0.21 -22.07
CA PHE A 205 -14.89 -0.40 -20.66
C PHE A 205 -14.87 -1.86 -20.19
N SER A 206 -15.11 -2.86 -21.05
CA SER A 206 -15.10 -4.31 -20.75
C SER A 206 -13.70 -4.95 -20.90
N ASN A 207 -12.87 -4.36 -21.78
CA ASN A 207 -11.45 -4.25 -21.48
C ASN A 207 -11.27 -3.44 -20.19
N MET A 208 -10.06 -3.29 -19.66
CA MET A 208 -9.86 -2.63 -18.35
C MET A 208 -10.53 -3.29 -17.13
N ILE A 209 -11.56 -4.14 -17.20
CA ILE A 209 -12.06 -4.91 -16.04
C ILE A 209 -11.27 -6.22 -15.91
N ALA A 210 -10.76 -6.50 -14.71
CA ALA A 210 -9.99 -7.71 -14.38
C ALA A 210 -10.86 -8.96 -14.57
N ARG A 211 -10.24 -10.08 -14.98
CA ARG A 211 -10.96 -11.34 -15.23
C ARG A 211 -11.68 -11.86 -13.99
N ASP A 212 -11.14 -11.54 -12.82
CA ASP A 212 -11.59 -12.00 -11.51
C ASP A 212 -12.12 -10.84 -10.62
N PHE A 213 -12.78 -9.86 -11.26
CA PHE A 213 -13.39 -8.69 -10.60
C PHE A 213 -14.32 -9.05 -9.41
N VAL A 214 -14.13 -8.35 -8.31
CA VAL A 214 -14.87 -8.53 -7.05
C VAL A 214 -16.29 -7.97 -7.18
N GLY A 215 -17.30 -8.85 -7.09
CA GLY A 215 -18.69 -8.53 -7.41
C GLY A 215 -19.18 -9.09 -8.74
N ASN A 216 -18.38 -9.96 -9.38
CA ASN A 216 -18.65 -10.61 -10.67
C ASN A 216 -18.55 -9.66 -11.88
N LYS A 217 -17.62 -9.97 -12.79
CA LYS A 217 -17.39 -9.21 -14.02
C LYS A 217 -18.63 -9.14 -14.92
N SER A 218 -19.36 -10.24 -15.13
CA SER A 218 -20.58 -10.26 -15.96
C SER A 218 -21.63 -9.31 -15.41
N THR A 219 -21.79 -9.31 -14.09
CA THR A 219 -22.79 -8.48 -13.39
C THR A 219 -22.46 -6.99 -13.45
N LEU A 220 -21.17 -6.63 -13.42
CA LEU A 220 -20.72 -5.25 -13.68
C LEU A 220 -21.00 -4.87 -15.14
N GLU A 221 -20.63 -5.71 -16.08
CA GLU A 221 -20.79 -5.46 -17.52
C GLU A 221 -22.26 -5.33 -17.94
N GLU A 222 -23.13 -6.20 -17.44
CA GLU A 222 -24.58 -6.12 -17.61
C GLU A 222 -25.16 -4.84 -17.00
N GLY A 223 -24.70 -4.46 -15.80
CA GLY A 223 -25.12 -3.22 -15.14
C GLY A 223 -24.70 -1.97 -15.90
N VAL A 224 -23.49 -1.95 -16.47
CA VAL A 224 -22.99 -0.82 -17.28
C VAL A 224 -23.69 -0.73 -18.64
N ARG A 225 -24.00 -1.86 -19.27
CA ARG A 225 -24.89 -1.88 -20.45
C ARG A 225 -26.26 -1.32 -20.13
N PHE A 226 -26.82 -1.69 -18.98
CA PHE A 226 -28.11 -1.16 -18.51
C PHE A 226 -28.04 0.34 -18.24
N ASP A 227 -26.96 0.86 -17.64
CA ASP A 227 -26.76 2.31 -17.50
C ASP A 227 -26.75 2.99 -18.89
N PHE A 228 -26.03 2.47 -19.87
CA PHE A 228 -25.98 3.03 -21.23
C PHE A 228 -27.34 2.97 -21.96
N ASP A 229 -28.13 1.91 -21.74
CA ASP A 229 -29.49 1.79 -22.27
C ASP A 229 -30.46 2.78 -21.60
N MET A 230 -30.26 3.14 -20.33
CA MET A 230 -31.16 4.00 -19.56
C MET A 230 -30.81 5.50 -19.63
N PHE A 231 -29.54 5.86 -19.86
CA PHE A 231 -29.05 7.24 -19.80
C PHE A 231 -28.42 7.72 -21.13
N THR A 232 -28.48 9.03 -21.41
CA THR A 232 -27.71 9.78 -22.41
C THR A 232 -26.88 10.87 -21.74
N ASP A 233 -26.04 11.54 -22.52
CA ASP A 233 -25.35 12.77 -22.11
C ASP A 233 -24.54 12.61 -20.82
N ILE A 234 -23.96 11.42 -20.65
CA ILE A 234 -23.17 11.06 -19.47
C ILE A 234 -21.90 11.89 -19.49
N GLN A 235 -21.75 12.74 -18.49
CA GLN A 235 -20.55 13.53 -18.20
C GLN A 235 -20.04 13.10 -16.83
N LEU A 236 -18.80 12.61 -16.77
CA LEU A 236 -18.18 12.05 -15.58
C LEU A 236 -16.82 12.69 -15.35
N LYS A 237 -16.72 13.50 -14.30
CA LYS A 237 -15.49 14.13 -13.87
C LYS A 237 -14.95 13.41 -12.64
N LEU A 238 -13.89 12.63 -12.83
CA LEU A 238 -13.11 12.00 -11.75
C LEU A 238 -11.99 12.91 -11.28
N TYR A 239 -11.74 12.88 -9.98
CA TYR A 239 -10.54 13.44 -9.35
C TYR A 239 -9.92 12.34 -8.49
N VAL A 240 -8.61 12.15 -8.63
CA VAL A 240 -7.86 11.17 -7.83
C VAL A 240 -7.20 11.92 -6.69
N ASP A 241 -7.62 11.63 -5.46
CA ASP A 241 -7.14 12.31 -4.25
C ASP A 241 -5.89 11.61 -3.68
N ARG A 242 -5.80 10.27 -3.78
CA ARG A 242 -4.60 9.49 -3.41
C ARG A 242 -4.39 8.26 -4.31
N ILE A 243 -3.13 7.87 -4.51
CA ILE A 243 -2.74 6.59 -5.13
C ILE A 243 -1.71 5.90 -4.23
N ASP A 244 -2.06 4.69 -3.77
CA ASP A 244 -1.20 3.79 -3.01
C ASP A 244 -0.91 2.51 -3.79
N GLN A 245 0.14 1.78 -3.41
CA GLN A 245 0.36 0.39 -3.80
C GLN A 245 0.25 -0.51 -2.56
N ARG A 246 -0.59 -1.55 -2.61
CA ARG A 246 -0.79 -2.55 -1.56
C ARG A 246 -0.45 -3.93 -2.13
N GLY A 247 0.80 -4.34 -1.98
CA GLY A 247 1.34 -5.56 -2.59
C GLY A 247 1.32 -5.49 -4.12
N THR A 248 0.53 -6.37 -4.75
CA THR A 248 0.33 -6.41 -6.22
C THR A 248 -0.83 -5.55 -6.72
N MET A 249 -1.58 -4.89 -5.81
CA MET A 249 -2.69 -4.01 -6.15
C MET A 249 -2.27 -2.55 -6.07
N PHE A 250 -2.84 -1.73 -6.96
CA PHE A 250 -2.80 -0.27 -6.87
C PHE A 250 -4.17 0.25 -6.45
N VAL A 251 -4.22 1.15 -5.48
CA VAL A 251 -5.47 1.68 -4.92
C VAL A 251 -5.54 3.16 -5.22
N ALA A 252 -6.58 3.59 -5.93
CA ALA A 252 -6.88 4.99 -6.19
C ALA A 252 -8.12 5.40 -5.39
N GLU A 253 -7.95 6.33 -4.46
CA GLU A 253 -9.05 7.00 -3.78
C GLU A 253 -9.56 8.12 -4.69
N THR A 254 -10.82 8.03 -5.12
CA THR A 254 -11.40 9.00 -6.07
C THR A 254 -12.66 9.64 -5.50
N ARG A 255 -12.85 10.90 -5.85
CA ARG A 255 -14.12 11.62 -5.77
C ARG A 255 -14.60 11.95 -7.19
N TRP A 256 -15.90 12.09 -7.38
CA TRP A 256 -16.45 12.33 -8.71
C TRP A 256 -17.71 13.18 -8.70
N ASP A 257 -17.87 13.91 -9.81
CA ASP A 257 -19.09 14.60 -10.19
C ASP A 257 -19.61 13.95 -11.48
N LYS A 258 -20.88 13.54 -11.49
CA LYS A 258 -21.51 12.91 -12.67
C LYS A 258 -22.86 13.55 -12.98
N ALA A 259 -23.01 14.01 -14.21
CA ALA A 259 -24.29 14.42 -14.80
C ALA A 259 -24.71 13.43 -15.89
N GLN A 260 -26.00 13.14 -16.00
CA GLN A 260 -26.55 12.26 -17.03
C GLN A 260 -28.04 12.54 -17.25
N THR A 261 -28.54 12.28 -18.45
CA THR A 261 -29.95 12.48 -18.81
C THR A 261 -30.67 11.13 -18.90
N PRO A 262 -31.67 10.83 -18.07
CA PRO A 262 -32.49 9.63 -18.21
C PRO A 262 -33.32 9.68 -19.49
N ARG A 263 -33.21 8.66 -20.35
CA ARG A 263 -33.93 8.61 -21.63
C ARG A 263 -35.45 8.64 -21.48
N LYS A 264 -35.97 8.21 -20.32
CA LYS A 264 -37.40 8.15 -19.99
C LYS A 264 -38.01 9.50 -19.60
N THR A 265 -37.24 10.39 -18.98
CA THR A 265 -37.74 11.68 -18.44
C THR A 265 -37.18 12.88 -19.19
N GLY A 266 -35.95 12.82 -19.70
CA GLY A 266 -35.24 13.95 -20.29
C GLY A 266 -34.72 14.97 -19.27
N GLU A 267 -34.91 14.74 -17.97
CA GLU A 267 -34.51 15.65 -16.89
C GLU A 267 -33.10 15.31 -16.40
N VAL A 268 -32.14 16.23 -16.55
CA VAL A 268 -30.74 16.03 -16.15
C VAL A 268 -30.64 15.69 -14.67
N GLN A 269 -30.06 14.53 -14.36
CA GLN A 269 -29.67 14.13 -13.02
C GLN A 269 -28.22 14.50 -12.77
N LYS A 270 -27.95 15.02 -11.57
CA LYS A 270 -26.60 15.22 -11.03
C LYS A 270 -26.42 14.34 -9.81
N THR A 271 -25.24 13.73 -9.71
CA THR A 271 -24.83 12.88 -8.60
C THR A 271 -23.35 13.10 -8.33
N THR A 272 -22.94 13.03 -7.07
CA THR A 272 -21.53 13.04 -6.67
C THR A 272 -21.23 11.86 -5.78
N GLY A 273 -19.95 11.59 -5.52
CA GLY A 273 -19.58 10.52 -4.60
C GLY A 273 -18.09 10.33 -4.44
N LYS A 274 -17.74 9.36 -3.59
CA LYS A 274 -16.40 8.83 -3.42
C LYS A 274 -16.38 7.34 -3.73
N THR A 275 -15.40 6.92 -4.52
CA THR A 275 -15.22 5.51 -4.89
C THR A 275 -13.75 5.16 -4.83
N THR A 276 -13.41 4.13 -4.07
CA THR A 276 -12.07 3.57 -4.04
C THR A 276 -11.96 2.52 -5.15
N MET A 277 -11.08 2.77 -6.11
CA MET A 277 -10.81 1.88 -7.24
C MET A 277 -9.55 1.06 -6.95
N MET A 278 -9.64 -0.26 -7.06
CA MET A 278 -8.48 -1.14 -6.90
C MET A 278 -8.12 -1.73 -8.27
N PHE A 279 -6.84 -1.66 -8.64
CA PHE A 279 -6.32 -2.14 -9.92
C PHE A 279 -5.27 -3.24 -9.71
N VAL A 280 -5.20 -4.20 -10.63
CA VAL A 280 -4.15 -5.21 -10.74
C VAL A 280 -3.53 -5.17 -12.14
N VAL A 281 -2.31 -5.64 -12.30
CA VAL A 281 -1.70 -5.78 -13.64
C VAL A 281 -2.05 -7.15 -14.21
N GLU A 282 -2.86 -7.18 -15.28
CA GLU A 282 -3.09 -8.38 -16.10
C GLU A 282 -2.49 -8.16 -17.49
N GLU A 283 -1.66 -9.10 -17.96
CA GLU A 283 -1.08 -9.08 -19.32
C GLU A 283 -0.38 -7.73 -19.64
N GLY A 284 0.31 -7.16 -18.65
CA GLY A 284 1.04 -5.89 -18.74
C GLY A 284 0.17 -4.62 -18.67
N ASN A 285 -1.14 -4.74 -18.47
CA ASN A 285 -2.08 -3.63 -18.43
C ASN A 285 -2.77 -3.55 -17.06
N LEU A 286 -3.02 -2.34 -16.54
CA LEU A 286 -3.84 -2.19 -15.35
C LEU A 286 -5.30 -2.53 -15.65
N ARG A 287 -5.90 -3.32 -14.76
CA ARG A 287 -7.29 -3.74 -14.80
C ARG A 287 -7.96 -3.47 -13.46
N LEU A 288 -9.16 -2.87 -13.50
CA LEU A 288 -10.02 -2.65 -12.35
C LEU A 288 -10.45 -4.00 -11.76
N LYS A 289 -10.05 -4.23 -10.52
CA LYS A 289 -10.24 -5.45 -9.72
C LYS A 289 -11.41 -5.33 -8.76
N ASN A 290 -11.65 -4.14 -8.22
CA ASN A 290 -12.68 -3.89 -7.21
C ASN A 290 -13.11 -2.42 -7.21
N LEU A 291 -14.33 -2.17 -6.76
CA LEU A 291 -14.89 -0.85 -6.45
C LEU A 291 -15.43 -0.88 -5.02
N LYS A 292 -15.20 0.18 -4.24
CA LYS A 292 -15.76 0.35 -2.90
C LYS A 292 -16.31 1.74 -2.69
N GLY A 293 -17.35 1.87 -1.87
CA GLY A 293 -18.05 3.12 -1.62
C GLY A 293 -19.19 3.38 -2.61
N ASN A 294 -19.31 4.60 -3.11
CA ASN A 294 -20.44 5.00 -3.94
C ASN A 294 -20.47 4.30 -5.30
N LEU A 295 -21.68 3.99 -5.78
CA LEU A 295 -21.92 3.46 -7.12
C LEU A 295 -21.65 4.53 -8.18
N LEU A 296 -20.47 4.41 -8.80
CA LEU A 296 -20.08 5.20 -9.96
C LEU A 296 -20.63 4.58 -11.28
N TYR A 297 -20.48 3.27 -11.39
CA TYR A 297 -20.84 2.42 -12.55
C TYR A 297 -21.82 1.31 -12.11
N ALA A 298 -22.56 0.73 -13.06
CA ALA A 298 -23.59 -0.28 -12.80
C ALA A 298 -24.60 0.20 -11.75
N THR A 299 -25.08 1.44 -11.90
CA THR A 299 -25.72 2.20 -10.82
C THR A 299 -27.07 1.65 -10.37
N LEU A 300 -27.68 0.84 -11.22
CA LEU A 300 -28.92 0.10 -10.96
C LEU A 300 -28.67 -1.42 -10.82
N SER A 301 -27.48 -1.83 -10.37
CA SER A 301 -27.12 -3.24 -10.12
C SER A 301 -27.00 -3.54 -8.61
N PRO A 302 -27.95 -4.29 -8.00
CA PRO A 302 -27.93 -4.60 -6.58
C PRO A 302 -26.69 -5.39 -6.14
N ASP A 303 -26.19 -6.28 -6.99
CA ASP A 303 -25.04 -7.12 -6.70
C ASP A 303 -23.74 -6.30 -6.63
N ILE A 304 -23.61 -5.29 -7.49
CA ILE A 304 -22.50 -4.32 -7.47
C ILE A 304 -22.66 -3.37 -6.28
N ALA A 305 -23.89 -2.98 -5.91
CA ALA A 305 -24.15 -2.24 -4.68
C ALA A 305 -23.65 -3.00 -3.44
N GLN A 306 -23.95 -4.30 -3.37
CA GLN A 306 -23.51 -5.19 -2.30
C GLN A 306 -21.98 -5.41 -2.32
N SER A 307 -21.37 -5.67 -3.49
CA SER A 307 -19.91 -5.85 -3.57
C SER A 307 -19.14 -4.57 -3.22
N SER A 308 -19.70 -3.41 -3.55
CA SER A 308 -19.17 -2.08 -3.19
C SER A 308 -19.23 -1.77 -1.69
N GLY A 309 -19.93 -2.60 -0.90
CA GLY A 309 -20.05 -2.47 0.56
C GLY A 309 -21.19 -1.57 1.04
N LEU A 310 -22.20 -1.31 0.20
CA LEU A 310 -23.35 -0.50 0.60
C LEU A 310 -24.34 -1.28 1.48
N LYS A 311 -25.00 -0.59 2.42
CA LYS A 311 -26.02 -1.16 3.31
C LYS A 311 -27.16 -1.80 2.52
N SER A 312 -27.76 -2.86 3.07
CA SER A 312 -28.89 -3.59 2.47
C SER A 312 -30.06 -2.69 2.09
N THR A 313 -30.36 -1.66 2.88
CA THR A 313 -31.39 -0.66 2.57
C THR A 313 -31.14 0.09 1.25
N ILE A 314 -29.87 0.38 0.93
CA ILE A 314 -29.47 0.99 -0.34
C ILE A 314 -29.52 -0.05 -1.47
N VAL A 315 -29.08 -1.28 -1.22
CA VAL A 315 -29.18 -2.40 -2.17
C VAL A 315 -30.65 -2.67 -2.57
N ASP A 316 -31.57 -2.56 -1.60
CA ASP A 316 -33.01 -2.74 -1.84
C ASP A 316 -33.60 -1.57 -2.66
N GLN A 317 -33.20 -0.32 -2.38
CA GLN A 317 -33.56 0.84 -3.22
C GLN A 317 -33.06 0.69 -4.66
N VAL A 318 -31.82 0.25 -4.85
CA VAL A 318 -31.22 -0.06 -6.16
C VAL A 318 -32.05 -1.14 -6.87
N ARG A 319 -32.48 -2.19 -6.16
CA ARG A 319 -33.30 -3.28 -6.71
C ARG A 319 -34.66 -2.78 -7.18
N THR A 320 -35.40 -2.05 -6.35
CA THR A 320 -36.70 -1.48 -6.73
C THR A 320 -36.57 -0.55 -7.94
N ALA A 321 -35.57 0.34 -7.97
CA ALA A 321 -35.35 1.22 -9.11
C ALA A 321 -35.03 0.47 -10.42
N ARG A 322 -34.26 -0.63 -10.34
CA ARG A 322 -33.98 -1.52 -11.48
C ARG A 322 -35.26 -2.20 -11.99
N ASP A 323 -36.04 -2.80 -11.08
CA ASP A 323 -37.22 -3.60 -11.40
C ASP A 323 -38.35 -2.73 -12.01
N ASP A 324 -38.59 -1.54 -11.45
CA ASP A 324 -39.56 -0.56 -11.95
C ASP A 324 -39.10 0.14 -13.25
N ARG A 325 -37.88 -0.15 -13.72
CA ARG A 325 -37.17 0.61 -14.77
C ARG A 325 -37.31 2.11 -14.53
N ASN A 326 -37.01 2.52 -13.31
CA ASN A 326 -36.96 3.92 -12.93
C ASN A 326 -35.50 4.40 -13.05
N PRO A 327 -35.13 5.18 -14.08
CA PRO A 327 -33.77 5.67 -14.27
C PRO A 327 -33.50 6.87 -13.36
N THR A 328 -33.75 6.71 -12.06
CA THR A 328 -33.29 7.61 -11.01
C THR A 328 -32.08 6.95 -10.40
N GLN A 329 -30.89 7.45 -10.71
CA GLN A 329 -29.70 6.96 -10.00
C GLN A 329 -29.89 7.27 -8.51
N PRO A 330 -29.71 6.28 -7.61
CA PRO A 330 -29.83 6.53 -6.18
C PRO A 330 -28.89 7.66 -5.75
N GLY A 331 -29.38 8.53 -4.86
CA GLY A 331 -28.75 9.80 -4.52
C GLY A 331 -29.31 11.00 -5.28
N SER A 332 -29.62 10.89 -6.58
CA SER A 332 -29.92 12.05 -7.45
C SER A 332 -31.04 12.95 -6.91
N GLY A 333 -30.80 14.27 -6.92
CA GLY A 333 -31.72 15.31 -6.45
C GLY A 333 -32.09 16.32 -7.54
N THR A 334 -33.08 17.19 -7.25
CA THR A 334 -33.65 18.17 -8.20
C THR A 334 -33.27 19.63 -7.90
N THR A 335 -32.31 19.88 -7.01
CA THR A 335 -31.83 21.22 -6.61
C THR A 335 -30.30 21.28 -6.52
N GLU A 336 -29.72 22.48 -6.38
CA GLU A 336 -28.28 22.78 -6.47
C GLU A 336 -27.37 22.19 -5.36
N ASP A 337 -27.87 21.26 -4.53
CA ASP A 337 -27.07 20.59 -3.50
C ASP A 337 -27.02 19.08 -3.77
N GLU A 338 -25.82 18.51 -3.74
CA GLU A 338 -25.47 17.45 -4.67
C GLU A 338 -25.84 16.05 -4.17
N GLY A 339 -26.85 15.48 -4.83
CA GLY A 339 -27.40 14.16 -4.57
C GLY A 339 -26.45 13.00 -4.90
N GLY A 340 -25.41 12.81 -4.11
CA GLY A 340 -24.76 11.51 -4.00
C GLY A 340 -25.64 10.50 -3.27
N LEU A 341 -25.47 9.21 -3.55
CA LEU A 341 -25.80 8.23 -2.52
C LEU A 341 -24.99 8.63 -1.29
N SER A 342 -25.64 8.87 -0.15
CA SER A 342 -24.87 8.71 1.08
C SER A 342 -24.48 7.25 1.12
N SER A 343 -23.20 6.98 0.86
CA SER A 343 -22.55 5.82 1.45
C SER A 343 -22.54 6.10 2.94
N GLN A 344 -23.69 5.90 3.57
CA GLN A 344 -23.74 5.25 4.85
C GLN A 344 -23.10 3.88 4.59
N THR A 345 -21.76 3.84 4.58
CA THR A 345 -21.04 2.82 5.31
C THR A 345 -21.74 2.63 6.66
N GLU A 346 -21.74 1.43 7.22
CA GLU A 346 -21.83 1.38 8.68
C GLU A 346 -20.76 2.36 9.16
N ASP A 347 -21.12 3.33 10.03
CA ASP A 347 -20.09 4.11 10.70
C ASP A 347 -19.31 3.06 11.49
N MET A 348 -18.21 2.62 10.89
CA MET A 348 -17.31 1.65 11.45
C MET A 348 -16.78 2.37 12.67
N THR A 349 -17.36 1.98 13.80
CA THR A 349 -17.16 2.62 15.08
C THR A 349 -16.45 1.60 15.91
N ILE A 350 -15.40 2.06 16.54
CA ILE A 350 -14.67 1.34 17.57
C ILE A 350 -14.60 2.29 18.75
N THR A 351 -14.75 1.77 19.96
CA THR A 351 -14.60 2.55 21.19
C THR A 351 -13.92 1.70 22.23
N VAL A 352 -12.77 2.14 22.72
CA VAL A 352 -12.01 1.51 23.80
C VAL A 352 -12.78 1.69 25.10
N THR A 353 -13.01 0.61 25.83
CA THR A 353 -13.76 0.64 27.11
C THR A 353 -12.92 0.22 28.31
N SER A 354 -11.76 -0.42 28.07
CA SER A 354 -10.71 -0.70 29.06
C SER A 354 -9.39 -0.98 28.31
N PRO A 355 -8.24 -0.44 28.76
CA PRO A 355 -8.11 0.60 29.78
C PRO A 355 -8.68 1.92 29.22
N ASN A 356 -9.24 2.77 30.07
CA ASN A 356 -9.78 4.07 29.64
C ASN A 356 -9.40 5.24 30.57
N GLY A 357 -8.61 5.00 31.62
CA GLY A 357 -8.02 6.06 32.44
C GLY A 357 -7.77 5.68 33.89
N GLY A 358 -6.53 5.91 34.34
CA GLY A 358 -6.16 5.81 35.75
C GLY A 358 -6.04 4.38 36.30
N GLU A 359 -6.12 3.36 35.45
CA GLU A 359 -5.79 1.99 35.83
C GLU A 359 -4.30 1.88 36.20
N ASN A 360 -3.98 0.92 37.06
CA ASN A 360 -2.62 0.61 37.47
C ASN A 360 -2.39 -0.88 37.20
N TRP A 361 -1.64 -1.19 36.15
CA TRP A 361 -1.42 -2.55 35.66
C TRP A 361 0.00 -3.02 36.00
N GLY A 362 0.10 -4.04 36.84
CA GLY A 362 1.40 -4.58 37.27
C GLY A 362 1.98 -5.52 36.23
N ARG A 363 3.25 -5.34 35.88
CA ARG A 363 3.95 -6.18 34.89
C ARG A 363 3.96 -7.66 35.28
N GLY A 364 3.94 -8.56 34.29
CA GLY A 364 3.83 -10.00 34.47
C GLY A 364 2.42 -10.52 34.79
N ASN A 365 1.42 -9.64 34.91
CA ASN A 365 0.02 -10.02 35.08
C ASN A 365 -0.76 -9.95 33.75
N MET A 366 -1.95 -10.55 33.76
CA MET A 366 -2.87 -10.59 32.64
C MET A 366 -4.07 -9.66 32.90
N TYR A 367 -4.38 -8.81 31.92
CA TYR A 367 -5.47 -7.84 31.95
C TYR A 367 -6.32 -7.95 30.68
N MET A 368 -7.54 -7.42 30.71
CA MET A 368 -8.39 -7.35 29.52
C MET A 368 -8.39 -5.95 28.93
N VAL A 369 -8.04 -5.89 27.65
CA VAL A 369 -8.42 -4.78 26.77
C VAL A 369 -9.84 -5.06 26.29
N THR A 370 -10.75 -4.09 26.35
CA THR A 370 -12.16 -4.27 25.93
C THR A 370 -12.63 -3.13 25.05
N TRP A 371 -13.60 -3.40 24.18
CA TRP A 371 -14.14 -2.42 23.23
C TRP A 371 -15.58 -2.71 22.83
N THR A 372 -16.23 -1.71 22.26
CA THR A 372 -17.47 -1.87 21.49
C THR A 372 -17.22 -1.52 20.03
N SER A 373 -17.74 -2.33 19.10
CA SER A 373 -17.52 -2.14 17.66
C SER A 373 -18.77 -2.37 16.81
N THR A 374 -18.96 -1.55 15.78
CA THR A 374 -20.02 -1.72 14.76
C THR A 374 -19.38 -1.85 13.38
N GLY A 375 -19.85 -2.80 12.55
CA GLY A 375 -19.42 -2.94 11.15
C GLY A 375 -17.99 -3.46 10.92
N ILE A 376 -17.21 -3.75 11.97
CA ILE A 376 -15.82 -4.23 11.91
C ILE A 376 -15.77 -5.76 12.10
N SER A 377 -14.87 -6.43 11.39
CA SER A 377 -14.63 -7.87 11.43
C SER A 377 -13.38 -8.25 12.25
N GLU A 378 -12.26 -7.56 12.06
CA GLU A 378 -11.01 -7.79 12.80
C GLU A 378 -10.42 -6.46 13.32
N VAL A 379 -9.81 -6.50 14.49
CA VAL A 379 -9.14 -5.35 15.12
C VAL A 379 -7.66 -5.63 15.39
N HIS A 380 -6.84 -4.61 15.13
CA HIS A 380 -5.45 -4.48 15.55
C HIS A 380 -5.43 -3.69 16.87
N ILE A 381 -4.68 -4.15 17.87
CA ILE A 381 -4.62 -3.56 19.21
C ILE A 381 -3.17 -3.21 19.54
N GLU A 382 -2.95 -1.99 19.99
CA GLU A 382 -1.64 -1.42 20.34
C GLU A 382 -1.66 -0.75 21.73
N TYR A 383 -0.51 -0.61 22.37
CA TYR A 383 -0.31 0.22 23.57
C TYR A 383 0.87 1.18 23.42
N GLU A 384 0.85 2.28 24.15
CA GLU A 384 1.85 3.35 24.08
C GLU A 384 2.87 3.26 25.24
N GLU A 385 4.18 3.27 24.95
CA GLU A 385 5.24 3.50 25.95
C GLU A 385 5.83 4.92 25.83
N GLY A 386 5.04 5.92 26.19
CA GLY A 386 5.37 7.34 26.05
C GLY A 386 5.07 7.92 24.66
N PRO A 387 5.14 9.25 24.49
CA PRO A 387 4.46 9.96 23.41
C PRO A 387 4.74 9.40 22.01
N ASP A 388 3.67 8.97 21.32
CA ASP A 388 3.65 8.43 19.95
C ASP A 388 4.43 7.11 19.75
N ASN A 389 4.84 6.44 20.83
CA ASN A 389 5.64 5.20 20.81
C ASN A 389 4.74 3.96 21.00
N TRP A 390 4.11 3.51 19.92
CA TRP A 390 3.09 2.44 19.91
C TRP A 390 3.69 1.04 19.65
N PHE A 391 3.17 0.03 20.36
CA PHE A 391 3.59 -1.38 20.29
C PHE A 391 2.39 -2.31 20.15
N ASP A 392 2.53 -3.36 19.34
CA ASP A 392 1.50 -4.39 19.19
C ASP A 392 1.19 -5.13 20.49
N ILE A 393 -0.09 -5.16 20.86
CA ILE A 393 -0.66 -6.21 21.72
C ILE A 393 -1.06 -7.41 20.84
N VAL A 394 -1.77 -7.16 19.74
CA VAL A 394 -2.16 -8.19 18.76
C VAL A 394 -2.49 -7.57 17.39
N ALA A 395 -1.89 -8.10 16.33
CA ALA A 395 -2.06 -7.59 14.96
C ALA A 395 -3.47 -7.82 14.35
N ALA A 396 -4.17 -8.88 14.77
CA ALA A 396 -5.55 -9.17 14.38
C ALA A 396 -6.27 -10.01 15.45
N ALA A 397 -7.43 -9.55 15.90
CA ALA A 397 -8.36 -10.27 16.76
C ALA A 397 -9.81 -10.07 16.27
N PRO A 398 -10.72 -11.06 16.40
CA PRO A 398 -12.10 -10.90 15.96
C PRO A 398 -12.81 -9.76 16.71
N ALA A 399 -13.27 -8.74 15.99
CA ALA A 399 -13.89 -7.55 16.58
C ALA A 399 -15.13 -7.89 17.44
N ALA A 400 -15.90 -8.88 17.00
CA ALA A 400 -17.07 -9.41 17.70
C ALA A 400 -16.76 -10.06 19.07
N ALA A 401 -15.50 -10.27 19.44
CA ALA A 401 -15.11 -10.73 20.77
C ALA A 401 -15.27 -9.62 21.85
N GLY A 402 -15.26 -8.34 21.46
CA GLY A 402 -15.36 -7.18 22.37
C GLY A 402 -14.26 -7.08 23.43
N SER A 403 -13.27 -7.98 23.41
CA SER A 403 -12.26 -8.15 24.43
C SER A 403 -11.05 -8.95 23.93
N TYR A 404 -9.88 -8.60 24.45
CA TYR A 404 -8.61 -9.32 24.24
C TYR A 404 -7.84 -9.44 25.54
N SER A 405 -7.21 -10.59 25.76
CA SER A 405 -6.49 -10.90 27.00
C SER A 405 -5.01 -10.60 26.84
N TRP A 406 -4.57 -9.43 27.30
CA TRP A 406 -3.17 -9.00 27.23
C TRP A 406 -2.41 -9.48 28.47
N THR A 407 -1.28 -10.18 28.28
CA THR A 407 -0.30 -10.43 29.34
C THR A 407 0.83 -9.42 29.19
N ILE A 408 1.00 -8.55 30.19
CA ILE A 408 2.05 -7.53 30.16
C ILE A 408 3.39 -8.20 30.43
N ASP A 409 4.33 -8.08 29.49
CA ASP A 409 5.66 -8.67 29.62
C ASP A 409 6.38 -8.11 30.88
N PRO A 410 6.92 -8.96 31.78
CA PRO A 410 7.70 -8.50 32.93
C PRO A 410 8.95 -7.67 32.57
N MET A 411 9.40 -7.68 31.31
CA MET A 411 10.53 -6.91 30.79
C MET A 411 10.18 -5.49 30.32
N ILE A 412 8.89 -5.14 30.22
CA ILE A 412 8.43 -3.78 29.91
C ILE A 412 8.91 -2.79 31.00
N GLY A 413 9.26 -1.57 30.57
CA GLY A 413 9.61 -0.49 31.48
C GLY A 413 8.42 -0.07 32.37
N ALA A 414 8.68 0.60 33.48
CA ALA A 414 7.57 1.23 34.20
C ALA A 414 7.10 2.47 33.42
N VAL A 415 5.87 2.42 32.91
CA VAL A 415 5.25 3.48 32.10
C VAL A 415 4.24 4.23 32.97
N ALA A 416 4.56 5.46 33.38
CA ALA A 416 3.69 6.25 34.26
C ALA A 416 2.42 6.76 33.56
N ALA A 417 2.42 6.80 32.22
CA ALA A 417 1.33 7.23 31.37
C ALA A 417 1.40 6.47 30.04
N SER A 418 0.44 5.58 29.82
CA SER A 418 0.26 4.74 28.62
C SER A 418 -1.17 4.86 28.13
N GLN A 419 -1.40 4.73 26.82
CA GLN A 419 -2.71 4.64 26.18
C GLN A 419 -2.83 3.31 25.41
N VAL A 420 -4.05 2.87 25.12
CA VAL A 420 -4.34 1.75 24.22
C VAL A 420 -5.10 2.28 23.01
N ARG A 421 -4.70 1.83 21.81
CA ARG A 421 -5.36 2.12 20.54
C ARG A 421 -5.89 0.83 19.93
N ILE A 422 -7.07 0.91 19.33
CA ILE A 422 -7.69 -0.19 18.60
C ILE A 422 -8.09 0.32 17.21
N THR A 423 -7.68 -0.40 16.16
CA THR A 423 -7.82 -0.01 14.76
C THR A 423 -8.50 -1.14 13.98
N ALA A 424 -9.43 -0.83 13.07
CA ALA A 424 -10.03 -1.84 12.20
C ALA A 424 -9.01 -2.32 11.14
N VAL A 425 -8.90 -3.64 10.95
CA VAL A 425 -7.92 -4.23 10.01
C VAL A 425 -8.31 -3.96 8.55
N GLU A 426 -9.61 -3.97 8.25
CA GLU A 426 -10.15 -3.70 6.92
C GLU A 426 -10.11 -2.21 6.51
N ASP A 427 -10.18 -1.30 7.49
CA ASP A 427 -10.14 0.15 7.27
C ASP A 427 -9.40 0.87 8.42
N PRO A 428 -8.07 1.07 8.30
CA PRO A 428 -7.27 1.75 9.32
C PRO A 428 -7.61 3.23 9.55
N THR A 429 -8.55 3.83 8.82
CA THR A 429 -9.07 5.16 9.16
C THR A 429 -10.04 5.11 10.35
N VAL A 430 -10.52 3.91 10.68
CA VAL A 430 -11.35 3.62 11.84
C VAL A 430 -10.45 3.14 12.97
N SER A 431 -10.20 4.03 13.91
CA SER A 431 -9.49 3.72 15.15
C SER A 431 -10.04 4.53 16.31
N ASP A 432 -9.81 4.05 17.53
CA ASP A 432 -10.08 4.78 18.76
C ASP A 432 -8.96 4.55 19.77
N THR A 433 -8.78 5.50 20.69
CA THR A 433 -7.70 5.51 21.69
C THR A 433 -8.27 5.85 23.05
N SER A 434 -7.85 5.12 24.08
CA SER A 434 -8.29 5.29 25.47
C SER A 434 -8.28 6.76 25.93
N ASP A 435 -9.42 7.27 26.44
CA ASP A 435 -9.69 8.67 26.78
C ASP A 435 -8.62 9.32 27.66
N ASN A 436 -8.04 8.55 28.59
CA ASN A 436 -6.98 8.99 29.48
C ASN A 436 -5.91 7.91 29.62
N THR A 437 -4.76 8.31 30.13
CA THR A 437 -3.62 7.40 30.36
C THR A 437 -3.84 6.49 31.57
N PHE A 438 -3.42 5.23 31.45
CA PHE A 438 -3.21 4.31 32.57
C PHE A 438 -1.70 4.18 32.88
N SER A 439 -1.34 3.46 33.95
CA SER A 439 0.05 3.19 34.30
C SER A 439 0.41 1.70 34.26
N ILE A 440 1.65 1.41 33.91
CA ILE A 440 2.27 0.08 33.93
C ILE A 440 3.44 0.12 34.92
N PHE A 441 3.44 -0.72 35.96
CA PHE A 441 4.37 -0.60 37.10
C PHE A 441 5.09 -1.90 37.49
#